data_AF-A0A7V3I7C1-F1
#
_entry.id   AF-A0A7V3I7C1-F1
#
_cell.length_a   1.000
_cell.length_b   1.000
_cell.length_c   1.000
_cell.angle_alpha   90.00
_cell.angle_beta   90.00
_cell.angle_gamma   90.00
#
_symmetry.space_group_name_H-M   'P 1'
#
loop_
_entity.id
_entity.type
_entity.pdbx_description
1 polymer ?
#
loop_
_entity_poly.entity_id
_entity_poly.type
_entity_poly.pdbx_seq_one_letter_code
_entity_poly.pdbx_strand_id
1 'polypeptide(L)'
;MRHLWAFVIVLVMLSACCAGESARLCLKYASFDPAVNEPVLPADLKAQQSPGMTDYYLVQFRGPVRDSWKTQLSALNVDLVDYVPEFAFLVRMTPDAAAGVRKLDCVRWVGPYHPAYKISSRLNGIKRPTKVNVQLFGGESGNAVRAEITGAGGDVRSASPGHIEATIPPAAIPGIARRREVYYIEPVVERRLLNNVARGLMTVPDVWSSVGLYGSGEIVAVAD
;
A
#
# COMPACT_ATOMS: atom_id res chain seq x y z
N MET A 1 -43.56 -52.88 33.09
CA MET A 1 -43.23 -51.44 33.18
C MET A 1 -41.73 -51.27 33.40
N ARG A 2 -40.94 -51.10 32.32
CA ARG A 2 -39.55 -50.58 32.37
C ARG A 2 -39.33 -49.81 31.06
N HIS A 3 -39.27 -48.49 31.12
CA HIS A 3 -38.94 -47.64 29.99
C HIS A 3 -37.42 -47.59 29.82
N LEU A 4 -36.92 -48.00 28.65
CA LEU A 4 -35.54 -47.78 28.24
C LEU A 4 -35.54 -46.59 27.28
N TRP A 5 -35.00 -45.45 27.70
CA TRP A 5 -34.81 -44.29 26.83
C TRP A 5 -33.42 -44.39 26.21
N ALA A 6 -33.35 -44.56 24.88
CA ALA A 6 -32.12 -44.46 24.12
C ALA A 6 -31.83 -42.98 23.86
N PHE A 7 -30.78 -42.44 24.48
CA PHE A 7 -30.23 -41.13 24.14
C PHE A 7 -29.38 -41.26 22.88
N VAL A 8 -29.86 -40.71 21.77
CA VAL A 8 -29.04 -40.47 20.58
C VAL A 8 -28.25 -39.19 20.82
N ILE A 9 -26.95 -39.30 21.07
CA ILE A 9 -26.03 -38.17 21.09
C ILE A 9 -25.74 -37.80 19.63
N VAL A 10 -26.36 -36.73 19.15
CA VAL A 10 -25.97 -36.09 17.89
C VAL A 10 -24.71 -35.28 18.16
N LEU A 11 -23.57 -35.82 17.73
CA LEU A 11 -22.30 -35.11 17.72
C LEU A 11 -22.34 -34.06 16.61
N VAL A 12 -22.72 -32.83 16.94
CA VAL A 12 -22.56 -31.68 16.06
C VAL A 12 -21.06 -31.38 16.00
N MET A 13 -20.40 -31.80 14.92
CA MET A 13 -19.09 -31.24 14.58
C MET A 13 -19.29 -29.75 14.29
N LEU A 14 -18.95 -28.90 15.27
CA LEU A 14 -18.65 -27.50 15.01
C LEU A 14 -17.42 -27.50 14.09
N SER A 15 -17.69 -27.28 12.80
CA SER A 15 -16.65 -26.93 11.84
C SER A 15 -15.93 -25.70 12.37
N ALA A 16 -14.65 -25.85 12.67
CA ALA A 16 -13.79 -24.78 13.13
C ALA A 16 -13.82 -23.62 12.12
N CYS A 17 -13.89 -22.39 12.65
CA CYS A 17 -13.80 -21.13 11.91
C CYS A 17 -12.79 -21.20 10.75
N CYS A 18 -13.27 -21.03 9.51
CA CYS A 18 -12.42 -20.63 8.40
C CYS A 18 -11.87 -19.23 8.70
N ALA A 19 -10.65 -19.17 9.24
CA ALA A 19 -9.93 -17.92 9.39
C ALA A 19 -9.44 -17.45 8.01
N GLY A 20 -10.19 -16.52 7.42
CA GLY A 20 -9.67 -15.42 6.60
C GLY A 20 -9.24 -15.74 5.17
N GLU A 21 -10.18 -16.07 4.29
CA GLU A 21 -9.99 -15.79 2.87
C GLU A 21 -10.40 -14.33 2.62
N SER A 22 -9.43 -13.45 2.32
CA SER A 22 -9.78 -12.10 1.87
C SER A 22 -9.90 -12.07 0.36
N ALA A 23 -11.09 -11.72 -0.12
CA ALA A 23 -11.37 -11.60 -1.54
C ALA A 23 -10.90 -10.28 -2.14
N ARG A 24 -10.62 -9.27 -1.31
CA ARG A 24 -10.39 -7.90 -1.80
C ARG A 24 -8.92 -7.55 -1.83
N LEU A 25 -8.51 -6.79 -2.83
CA LEU A 25 -7.26 -6.10 -2.90
C LEU A 25 -7.52 -4.62 -2.55
N CYS A 26 -6.81 -4.11 -1.55
CA CYS A 26 -7.04 -2.76 -1.02
C CYS A 26 -5.87 -1.84 -1.35
N LEU A 27 -5.99 -1.12 -2.47
CA LEU A 27 -5.05 -0.07 -2.87
C LEU A 27 -5.58 1.30 -2.44
N LYS A 28 -4.68 2.28 -2.29
CA LYS A 28 -5.09 3.68 -2.09
C LYS A 28 -5.94 4.21 -3.27
N TYR A 29 -5.78 3.61 -4.45
CA TYR A 29 -6.58 3.90 -5.65
C TYR A 29 -8.01 3.36 -5.55
N ALA A 30 -8.19 2.08 -5.21
CA ALA A 30 -9.49 1.41 -5.13
C ALA A 30 -9.41 0.11 -4.30
N SER A 31 -10.57 -0.34 -3.83
CA SER A 31 -10.74 -1.66 -3.21
C SER A 31 -11.67 -2.54 -4.06
N PHE A 32 -11.14 -3.64 -4.61
CA PHE A 32 -11.86 -4.50 -5.56
C PHE A 32 -11.45 -5.96 -5.40
N ASP A 33 -12.23 -6.90 -5.97
CA ASP A 33 -11.80 -8.29 -6.07
C ASP A 33 -11.15 -8.53 -7.43
N PRO A 34 -9.82 -8.72 -7.48
CA PRO A 34 -9.11 -8.84 -8.74
C PRO A 34 -9.40 -10.15 -9.49
N ALA A 35 -9.98 -11.17 -8.84
CA ALA A 35 -10.37 -12.42 -9.49
C ALA A 35 -11.76 -12.34 -10.14
N VAL A 36 -12.58 -11.34 -9.79
CA VAL A 36 -13.96 -11.18 -10.29
C VAL A 36 -14.06 -10.01 -11.25
N ASN A 37 -13.56 -8.84 -10.87
CA ASN A 37 -13.64 -7.64 -11.71
C ASN A 37 -12.52 -6.65 -11.37
N GLU A 38 -11.59 -6.47 -12.30
CA GLU A 38 -10.59 -5.41 -12.22
C GLU A 38 -11.19 -4.05 -12.64
N PRO A 39 -10.73 -2.93 -12.05
CA PRO A 39 -11.20 -1.61 -12.44
C PRO A 39 -10.92 -1.34 -13.92
N VAL A 40 -11.85 -0.66 -14.60
CA VAL A 40 -11.62 -0.21 -15.97
C VAL A 40 -10.62 0.95 -15.95
N LEU A 41 -9.39 0.68 -16.38
CA LEU A 41 -8.31 1.66 -16.41
C LEU A 41 -8.19 2.30 -17.81
N PRO A 42 -7.87 3.61 -17.89
CA PRO A 42 -7.47 4.25 -19.13
C PRO A 42 -6.31 3.52 -19.79
N ALA A 43 -6.30 3.43 -21.13
CA ALA A 43 -5.31 2.66 -21.88
C ALA A 43 -3.87 3.15 -21.63
N ASP A 44 -3.69 4.47 -21.45
CA ASP A 44 -2.41 5.11 -21.18
C ASP A 44 -1.95 5.00 -19.71
N LEU A 45 -2.78 4.41 -18.85
CA LEU A 45 -2.50 4.13 -17.45
C LEU A 45 -2.54 2.63 -17.12
N LYS A 46 -2.60 1.77 -18.14
CA LYS A 46 -2.31 0.35 -18.03
C LYS A 46 -0.81 0.11 -18.17
N ALA A 47 -0.31 -0.84 -17.40
CA ALA A 47 1.09 -1.26 -17.47
C ALA A 47 1.32 -2.01 -18.78
N GLN A 48 2.45 -1.75 -19.42
CA GLN A 48 2.91 -2.47 -20.59
C GLN A 48 4.04 -3.41 -20.16
N GLN A 49 3.80 -4.71 -20.22
CA GLN A 49 4.79 -5.70 -19.82
C GLN A 49 5.75 -5.95 -20.99
N SER A 50 7.04 -5.73 -20.76
CA SER A 50 8.08 -6.09 -21.72
C SER A 50 8.73 -7.42 -21.34
N PRO A 51 8.92 -8.36 -22.28
CA PRO A 51 9.60 -9.62 -22.01
C PRO A 51 10.98 -9.40 -21.39
N GLY A 52 11.33 -10.19 -20.38
CA GLY A 52 12.62 -10.14 -19.70
C GLY A 52 12.89 -8.90 -18.83
N MET A 53 12.04 -7.87 -18.88
CA MET A 53 12.19 -6.68 -18.05
C MET A 53 11.54 -6.87 -16.69
N THR A 54 12.31 -6.60 -15.66
CA THR A 54 11.82 -6.55 -14.28
C THR A 54 10.91 -5.34 -14.08
N ASP A 55 9.72 -5.57 -13.55
CA ASP A 55 8.72 -4.52 -13.25
C ASP A 55 7.98 -4.85 -11.95
N TYR A 56 7.06 -3.98 -11.56
CA TYR A 56 6.27 -4.09 -10.33
C TYR A 56 4.96 -4.83 -10.54
N TYR A 57 4.66 -5.73 -9.62
CA TYR A 57 3.49 -6.59 -9.63
C TYR A 57 2.85 -6.63 -8.25
N LEU A 58 1.56 -6.92 -8.24
CA LEU A 58 0.81 -7.23 -7.04
C LEU A 58 0.61 -8.73 -6.98
N VAL A 59 0.95 -9.32 -5.83
CA VAL A 59 0.69 -10.74 -5.52
C VAL A 59 -0.24 -10.79 -4.33
N GLN A 60 -1.42 -11.37 -4.51
CA GLN A 60 -2.37 -11.63 -3.44
C GLN A 60 -2.32 -13.10 -3.05
N PHE A 61 -2.21 -13.38 -1.76
CA PHE A 61 -2.23 -14.70 -1.18
C PHE A 61 -3.65 -15.11 -0.76
N ARG A 62 -3.89 -16.42 -0.62
CA ARG A 62 -5.20 -16.95 -0.21
C ARG A 62 -5.56 -16.70 1.26
N GLY A 63 -4.61 -16.26 2.07
CA GLY A 63 -4.80 -16.01 3.50
C GLY A 63 -3.61 -15.30 4.13
N PRO A 64 -3.54 -15.24 5.48
CA PRO A 64 -2.43 -14.61 6.19
C PRO A 64 -1.06 -15.09 5.70
N VAL A 65 -0.23 -14.14 5.28
CA VAL A 65 1.05 -14.44 4.61
C VAL A 65 2.02 -15.08 5.59
N ARG A 66 2.45 -16.32 5.27
CA ARG A 66 3.41 -17.09 6.05
C ARG A 66 4.82 -16.89 5.53
N ASP A 67 5.81 -17.04 6.40
CA ASP A 67 7.22 -16.90 6.00
C ASP A 67 7.64 -17.94 4.96
N SER A 68 7.11 -19.16 5.03
CA SER A 68 7.34 -20.19 4.00
C SER A 68 6.86 -19.78 2.61
N TRP A 69 5.78 -18.99 2.51
CA TRP A 69 5.31 -18.47 1.24
C TRP A 69 6.23 -17.37 0.71
N LYS A 70 6.75 -16.50 1.58
CA LYS A 70 7.78 -15.51 1.18
C LYS A 70 9.00 -16.21 0.60
N THR A 71 9.46 -17.30 1.24
CA THR A 71 10.58 -18.12 0.73
C THR A 71 10.29 -18.72 -0.65
N GLN A 72 9.05 -19.17 -0.91
CA GLN A 72 8.65 -19.67 -2.24
C GLN A 72 8.77 -18.58 -3.32
N LEU A 73 8.37 -17.34 -3.02
CA LEU A 73 8.55 -16.22 -3.95
C LEU A 73 10.03 -15.90 -4.17
N SER A 74 10.84 -15.85 -3.11
CA SER A 74 12.28 -15.60 -3.24
C SER A 74 12.99 -16.67 -4.09
N ALA A 75 12.58 -17.93 -3.98
CA ALA A 75 13.09 -19.02 -4.83
C ALA A 75 12.76 -18.84 -6.33
N LEU A 76 11.78 -18.00 -6.66
CA LEU A 76 11.41 -17.62 -8.03
C LEU A 76 12.04 -16.28 -8.46
N ASN A 77 13.07 -15.80 -7.75
CA ASN A 77 13.73 -14.51 -7.98
C ASN A 77 12.76 -13.31 -7.90
N VAL A 78 11.83 -13.35 -6.94
CA VAL A 78 10.91 -12.24 -6.67
C VAL A 78 11.41 -11.41 -5.50
N ASP A 79 11.54 -10.10 -5.71
CA ASP A 79 11.87 -9.13 -4.68
C ASP A 79 10.58 -8.63 -4.01
N LEU A 80 10.42 -8.88 -2.70
CA LEU A 80 9.31 -8.31 -1.92
C LEU A 80 9.59 -6.82 -1.63
N VAL A 81 8.68 -5.93 -2.02
CA VAL A 81 8.88 -4.48 -1.92
C VAL A 81 8.09 -3.89 -0.75
N ASP A 82 6.79 -4.11 -0.72
CA ASP A 82 5.91 -3.51 0.29
C ASP A 82 4.67 -4.37 0.55
N TYR A 83 4.14 -4.29 1.77
CA TYR A 83 2.90 -4.95 2.12
C TYR A 83 1.70 -4.12 1.64
N VAL A 84 0.74 -4.80 1.01
CA VAL A 84 -0.55 -4.24 0.64
C VAL A 84 -1.63 -4.94 1.49
N PRO A 85 -2.57 -4.20 2.11
CA PRO A 85 -3.61 -4.80 2.92
C PRO A 85 -4.37 -5.91 2.18
N GLU A 86 -5.00 -6.79 2.98
CA GLU A 86 -5.71 -7.98 2.49
C GLU A 86 -4.79 -9.04 1.86
N PHE A 87 -3.72 -9.39 2.58
CA PHE A 87 -2.79 -10.46 2.24
C PHE A 87 -2.16 -10.28 0.86
N ALA A 88 -1.76 -9.07 0.53
CA ALA A 88 -1.10 -8.77 -0.73
C ALA A 88 0.29 -8.18 -0.52
N PHE A 89 1.14 -8.32 -1.52
CA PHE A 89 2.44 -7.68 -1.57
C PHE A 89 2.63 -7.01 -2.93
N LEU A 90 3.19 -5.81 -2.89
CA LEU A 90 3.86 -5.23 -4.03
C LEU A 90 5.24 -5.87 -4.13
N VAL A 91 5.54 -6.41 -5.30
CA VAL A 91 6.76 -7.15 -5.58
C VAL A 91 7.40 -6.64 -6.85
N ARG A 92 8.68 -6.92 -7.03
CA ARG A 92 9.41 -6.66 -8.25
C ARG A 92 9.90 -7.98 -8.84
N MET A 93 9.52 -8.25 -10.09
CA MET A 93 9.82 -9.52 -10.77
C MET A 93 9.70 -9.39 -12.29
N THR A 94 10.18 -10.40 -13.03
CA THR A 94 9.99 -10.50 -14.48
C THR A 94 8.62 -11.12 -14.82
N PRO A 95 8.12 -10.97 -16.06
CA PRO A 95 6.90 -11.65 -16.50
C PRO A 95 6.94 -13.17 -16.36
N ASP A 96 8.12 -13.78 -16.56
CA ASP A 96 8.31 -15.24 -16.43
C ASP A 96 8.21 -15.69 -14.97
N ALA A 97 8.84 -14.94 -14.05
CA ALA A 97 8.69 -15.17 -12.61
C ALA A 97 7.22 -15.01 -12.19
N ALA A 98 6.51 -14.00 -12.71
CA ALA A 98 5.08 -13.82 -12.47
C ALA A 98 4.24 -15.01 -12.96
N ALA A 99 4.58 -15.63 -14.09
CA ALA A 99 3.94 -16.85 -14.58
C ALA A 99 4.21 -18.06 -13.67
N GLY A 100 5.39 -18.13 -13.04
CA GLY A 100 5.71 -19.13 -12.02
C GLY A 100 4.92 -18.93 -10.72
N VAL A 101 4.87 -17.69 -10.21
CA VAL A 101 4.16 -17.33 -8.97
C VAL A 101 2.67 -17.65 -9.07
N ARG A 102 2.05 -17.43 -10.25
CA ARG A 102 0.63 -17.77 -10.50
C ARG A 102 0.30 -19.26 -10.30
N LYS A 103 1.29 -20.14 -10.34
CA LYS A 103 1.11 -21.59 -10.18
C LYS A 103 1.22 -22.06 -8.73
N LEU A 104 1.60 -21.18 -7.80
CA LEU A 104 1.71 -21.54 -6.39
C LEU A 104 0.33 -21.64 -5.75
N ASP A 105 0.07 -22.73 -5.02
CA ASP A 105 -1.24 -22.95 -4.37
C ASP A 105 -1.61 -21.85 -3.36
N CYS A 106 -0.60 -21.25 -2.73
CA CYS A 106 -0.78 -20.17 -1.76
C CYS A 106 -1.19 -18.83 -2.40
N VAL A 107 -1.05 -18.69 -3.72
CA VAL A 107 -1.34 -17.47 -4.47
C VAL A 107 -2.77 -17.51 -4.98
N ARG A 108 -3.50 -16.42 -4.76
CA ARG A 108 -4.87 -16.21 -5.22
C ARG A 108 -4.88 -15.47 -6.56
N TRP A 109 -4.07 -14.43 -6.68
CA TRP A 109 -4.04 -13.58 -7.87
C TRP A 109 -2.67 -12.90 -8.05
N VAL A 110 -2.29 -12.67 -9.31
CA VAL A 110 -1.08 -11.92 -9.69
C VAL A 110 -1.38 -11.03 -10.88
N GLY A 111 -1.16 -9.72 -10.72
CA GLY A 111 -1.31 -8.75 -11.79
C GLY A 111 -0.25 -7.65 -11.74
N PRO A 112 -0.07 -6.93 -12.86
CA PRO A 112 0.88 -5.82 -12.91
C PRO A 112 0.43 -4.65 -12.01
N TYR A 113 1.39 -3.93 -11.43
CA TYR A 113 1.12 -2.70 -10.70
C TYR A 113 0.96 -1.54 -11.69
N HIS A 114 -0.27 -1.28 -12.09
CA HIS A 114 -0.59 -0.30 -13.12
C HIS A 114 -0.24 1.14 -12.72
N PRO A 115 0.20 1.99 -13.68
CA PRO A 115 0.38 3.43 -13.45
C PRO A 115 -0.83 4.11 -12.80
N ALA A 116 -2.05 3.69 -13.13
CA ALA A 116 -3.26 4.19 -12.48
C ALA A 116 -3.24 4.03 -10.94
N TYR A 117 -2.69 2.92 -10.44
CA TYR A 117 -2.67 2.59 -9.01
C TYR A 117 -1.71 3.48 -8.20
N LYS A 118 -0.78 4.15 -8.89
CA LYS A 118 0.17 5.10 -8.30
C LYS A 118 -0.46 6.47 -8.03
N ILE A 119 -1.66 6.75 -8.53
CA ILE A 119 -2.27 8.08 -8.44
C ILE A 119 -3.29 8.09 -7.31
N SER A 120 -3.13 9.02 -6.38
CA SER A 120 -4.10 9.26 -5.32
C SER A 120 -5.45 9.71 -5.88
N SER A 121 -6.53 9.11 -5.39
CA SER A 121 -7.90 9.49 -5.73
C SER A 121 -8.21 10.95 -5.39
N ARG A 122 -7.44 11.57 -4.48
CA ARG A 122 -7.53 13.00 -4.14
C ARG A 122 -7.08 13.93 -5.29
N LEU A 123 -6.40 13.39 -6.31
CA LEU A 123 -6.01 14.14 -7.51
C LEU A 123 -7.07 14.08 -8.61
N ASN A 124 -8.11 13.26 -8.45
CA ASN A 124 -9.18 13.14 -9.44
C ASN A 124 -9.94 14.45 -9.58
N GLY A 125 -10.13 14.91 -10.81
CA GLY A 125 -10.93 16.11 -11.11
C GLY A 125 -10.25 17.44 -10.82
N ILE A 126 -8.97 17.46 -10.39
CA ILE A 126 -8.22 18.71 -10.23
C ILE A 126 -8.00 19.37 -11.60
N LYS A 127 -8.34 20.66 -11.71
CA LYS A 127 -8.27 21.45 -12.95
C LYS A 127 -7.14 22.48 -13.00
N ARG A 128 -6.43 22.68 -11.89
CA ARG A 128 -5.37 23.69 -11.74
C ARG A 128 -4.07 23.01 -11.33
N PRO A 129 -2.90 23.62 -11.62
CA PRO A 129 -1.65 23.13 -11.08
C PRO A 129 -1.73 22.95 -9.57
N THR A 130 -1.25 21.81 -9.07
CA THR A 130 -1.37 21.44 -7.66
C THR A 130 -0.04 20.98 -7.10
N LYS A 131 0.18 21.22 -5.81
CA LYS A 131 1.34 20.70 -5.09
C LYS A 131 1.16 19.21 -4.86
N VAL A 132 2.15 18.42 -5.22
CA VAL A 132 2.16 16.97 -5.03
C VAL A 132 3.44 16.50 -4.37
N ASN A 133 3.30 15.41 -3.64
CA ASN A 133 4.38 14.51 -3.22
C ASN A 133 4.44 13.36 -4.22
N VAL A 134 5.60 13.16 -4.83
CA VAL A 134 5.91 12.01 -5.68
C VAL A 134 6.89 11.14 -4.92
N GLN A 135 6.39 10.00 -4.45
CA GLN A 135 7.19 8.97 -3.79
C GLN A 135 7.79 8.04 -4.84
N LEU A 136 9.06 7.71 -4.68
CA LEU A 136 9.80 6.79 -5.54
C LEU A 136 10.02 5.46 -4.82
N PHE A 137 10.22 4.39 -5.60
CA PHE A 137 10.66 3.12 -5.05
C PHE A 137 12.06 3.22 -4.44
N GLY A 138 12.34 2.41 -3.42
CA GLY A 138 13.63 2.39 -2.73
C GLY A 138 14.79 2.11 -3.69
N GLY A 139 15.84 2.94 -3.61
CA GLY A 139 17.02 2.83 -4.47
C GLY A 139 16.88 3.43 -5.88
N GLU A 140 15.69 3.88 -6.28
CA GLU A 140 15.49 4.54 -7.58
C GLU A 140 15.96 6.01 -7.55
N SER A 141 16.47 6.49 -8.70
CA SER A 141 16.87 7.88 -8.87
C SER A 141 15.70 8.76 -9.31
N GLY A 142 15.56 9.92 -8.65
CA GLY A 142 14.54 10.91 -9.02
C GLY A 142 14.85 11.73 -10.28
N ASN A 143 16.03 11.57 -10.90
CA ASN A 143 16.48 12.47 -11.98
C ASN A 143 15.54 12.45 -13.20
N ALA A 144 15.14 11.26 -13.66
CA ALA A 144 14.24 11.14 -14.81
C ALA A 144 12.83 11.66 -14.48
N VAL A 145 12.35 11.44 -13.25
CA VAL A 145 11.06 11.94 -12.78
C VAL A 145 11.07 13.47 -12.70
N ARG A 146 12.15 14.08 -12.21
CA ARG A 146 12.33 15.54 -12.19
C ARG A 146 12.35 16.13 -13.60
N ALA A 147 13.07 15.49 -14.53
CA ALA A 147 13.09 15.92 -15.92
C ALA A 147 11.70 15.83 -16.57
N GLU A 148 10.94 14.77 -16.31
CA GLU A 148 9.55 14.62 -16.75
C GLU A 148 8.66 15.74 -16.19
N ILE A 149 8.79 16.04 -14.89
CA ILE A 149 8.04 17.12 -14.22
C ILE A 149 8.34 18.47 -14.88
N THR A 150 9.62 18.83 -15.03
CA THR A 150 10.03 20.11 -15.62
C THR A 150 9.63 20.20 -17.10
N GLY A 151 9.82 19.13 -17.87
CA GLY A 151 9.46 19.06 -19.29
C GLY A 151 7.95 19.20 -19.53
N ALA A 152 7.13 18.76 -18.57
CA ALA A 152 5.68 18.92 -18.60
C ALA A 152 5.19 20.28 -18.06
N GLY A 153 6.10 21.22 -17.77
CA GLY A 153 5.77 22.56 -17.25
C GLY A 153 5.49 22.61 -15.76
N GLY A 154 5.92 21.59 -15.01
CA GLY A 154 5.89 21.58 -13.55
C GLY A 154 7.15 22.21 -12.92
N ASP A 155 7.02 22.57 -11.65
CA ASP A 155 8.06 23.18 -10.83
C ASP A 155 8.45 22.26 -9.67
N VAL A 156 9.69 21.77 -9.67
CA VAL A 156 10.23 20.93 -8.59
C VAL A 156 10.69 21.81 -7.45
N ARG A 157 10.03 21.72 -6.29
CA ARG A 157 10.34 22.52 -5.11
C ARG A 157 11.43 21.91 -4.25
N SER A 158 11.38 20.61 -4.05
CA SER A 158 12.37 19.86 -3.27
C SER A 158 12.49 18.44 -3.81
N ALA A 159 13.68 17.86 -3.63
CA ALA A 159 13.93 16.47 -3.96
C ALA A 159 14.93 15.90 -2.96
N SER A 160 14.57 14.76 -2.39
CA SER A 160 15.43 13.94 -1.53
C SER A 160 15.41 12.49 -2.03
N PRO A 161 16.30 11.62 -1.54
CA PRO A 161 16.22 10.20 -1.87
C PRO A 161 14.80 9.66 -1.60
N GLY A 162 14.18 9.04 -2.62
CA GLY A 162 12.85 8.46 -2.51
C GLY A 162 11.66 9.43 -2.58
N HIS A 163 11.86 10.75 -2.65
CA HIS A 163 10.77 11.73 -2.52
C HIS A 163 11.02 13.00 -3.31
N ILE A 164 10.00 13.48 -4.02
CA ILE A 164 10.02 14.75 -4.76
C ILE A 164 8.76 15.54 -4.44
N GLU A 165 8.91 16.80 -4.04
CA GLU A 165 7.80 17.75 -3.96
C GLU A 165 7.81 18.67 -5.17
N ALA A 166 6.67 18.78 -5.84
CA ALA A 166 6.54 19.60 -7.02
C ALA A 166 5.15 20.24 -7.13
N THR A 167 5.07 21.35 -7.87
CA THR A 167 3.80 21.86 -8.39
C THR A 167 3.67 21.40 -9.83
N ILE A 168 2.65 20.60 -10.15
CA ILE A 168 2.51 20.00 -11.48
C ILE A 168 1.17 20.37 -12.14
N PRO A 169 1.13 20.61 -13.47
CA PRO A 169 -0.12 20.67 -14.22
C PRO A 169 -0.87 19.32 -14.14
N PRO A 170 -2.21 19.31 -14.03
CA PRO A 170 -2.97 18.05 -13.96
C PRO A 170 -2.72 17.10 -15.13
N ALA A 171 -2.49 17.67 -16.34
CA ALA A 171 -2.18 16.90 -17.54
C ALA A 171 -0.84 16.14 -17.48
N ALA A 172 0.08 16.54 -16.59
CA ALA A 172 1.37 15.88 -16.41
C ALA A 172 1.28 14.60 -15.56
N ILE A 173 0.23 14.47 -14.73
CA ILE A 173 0.09 13.37 -13.75
C ILE A 173 0.22 11.99 -14.41
N PRO A 174 -0.47 11.69 -15.54
CA PRO A 174 -0.34 10.38 -16.17
C PRO A 174 1.07 10.07 -16.68
N GLY A 175 1.77 11.06 -17.23
CA GLY A 175 3.16 10.91 -17.70
C GLY A 175 4.11 10.58 -16.56
N ILE A 176 3.98 11.28 -15.44
CA ILE A 176 4.75 11.03 -14.23
C ILE A 176 4.42 9.64 -13.65
N ALA A 177 3.15 9.25 -13.60
CA ALA A 177 2.75 7.94 -13.08
C ALA A 177 3.29 6.76 -13.91
N ARG A 178 3.48 6.94 -15.22
CA ARG A 178 4.07 5.93 -16.11
C ARG A 178 5.56 5.68 -15.84
N ARG A 179 6.25 6.58 -15.14
CA ARG A 179 7.64 6.39 -14.76
C ARG A 179 7.78 5.16 -13.86
N ARG A 180 8.69 4.25 -14.20
CA ARG A 180 8.94 3.03 -13.43
C ARG A 180 9.40 3.33 -12.00
N GLU A 181 10.11 4.44 -11.84
CA GLU A 181 10.69 4.88 -10.58
C GLU A 181 9.64 5.33 -9.56
N VAL A 182 8.45 5.73 -10.04
CA VAL A 182 7.38 6.29 -9.21
C VAL A 182 6.60 5.17 -8.53
N TYR A 183 6.51 5.25 -7.20
CA TYR A 183 5.71 4.39 -6.33
C TYR A 183 4.30 4.95 -6.14
N TYR A 184 4.19 6.25 -5.83
CA TYR A 184 2.90 6.89 -5.54
C TYR A 184 2.94 8.41 -5.72
N ILE A 185 1.83 9.02 -6.11
CA ILE A 185 1.63 10.46 -6.30
C ILE A 185 0.42 10.90 -5.49
N GLU A 186 0.61 11.85 -4.60
CA GLU A 186 -0.47 12.38 -3.76
C GLU A 186 -0.38 13.90 -3.58
N PRO A 187 -1.48 14.59 -3.29
CA PRO A 187 -1.40 16.02 -3.02
C PRO A 187 -0.65 16.27 -1.72
N VAL A 188 0.11 17.37 -1.68
CA VAL A 188 0.67 17.87 -0.41
C VAL A 188 -0.50 18.28 0.49
N VAL A 189 -0.58 17.69 1.68
CA VAL A 189 -1.55 18.08 2.71
C VAL A 189 -0.88 19.08 3.64
N GLU A 190 -1.48 20.27 3.80
CA GLU A 190 -1.01 21.24 4.77
C GLU A 190 -1.28 20.75 6.19
N ARG A 191 -0.21 20.53 6.96
CA ARG A 191 -0.30 20.21 8.38
C ARG A 191 -0.79 21.44 9.15
N ARG A 192 -1.66 21.23 10.13
CA ARG A 192 -2.18 22.27 11.02
C ARG A 192 -2.11 21.76 12.44
N LEU A 193 -1.80 22.65 13.39
CA LEU A 193 -1.84 22.32 14.81
C LEU A 193 -3.29 22.05 15.22
N LEU A 194 -3.56 20.85 15.72
CA LEU A 194 -4.91 20.42 16.11
C LEU A 194 -5.17 20.56 17.61
N ASN A 195 -4.14 20.71 18.45
CA ASN A 195 -4.30 20.94 19.89
C ASN A 195 -3.05 21.54 20.52
N ASN A 196 -3.19 22.64 21.27
CA ASN A 196 -2.13 23.24 22.08
C ASN A 196 -2.53 23.52 23.55
N VAL A 197 -3.68 23.01 24.02
CA VAL A 197 -4.23 23.29 25.37
C VAL A 197 -4.39 22.05 26.28
N ALA A 198 -4.05 20.85 25.79
CA ALA A 198 -4.26 19.58 26.49
C ALA A 198 -3.69 19.54 27.92
N ARG A 199 -2.54 20.19 28.15
CA ARG A 199 -1.83 20.16 29.44
C ARG A 199 -2.67 20.69 30.61
N GLY A 200 -3.44 21.75 30.39
CA GLY A 200 -4.31 22.33 31.41
C GLY A 200 -5.54 21.47 31.68
N LEU A 201 -6.12 20.87 30.63
CA LEU A 201 -7.31 20.02 30.73
C LEU A 201 -7.01 18.68 31.41
N MET A 202 -5.84 18.11 31.16
CA MET A 202 -5.40 16.84 31.76
C MET A 202 -4.79 17.01 33.16
N THR A 203 -4.83 18.22 33.74
CA THR A 203 -4.34 18.52 35.09
C THR A 203 -2.91 18.00 35.36
N VAL A 204 -2.06 18.00 34.33
CA VAL A 204 -0.66 17.56 34.43
C VAL A 204 0.13 18.30 35.54
N PRO A 205 -0.08 19.61 35.78
CA PRO A 205 0.58 20.30 36.88
C PRO A 205 0.28 19.70 38.27
N ASP A 206 -0.88 19.08 38.45
CA ASP A 206 -1.26 18.48 39.74
C ASP A 206 -0.41 17.24 40.02
N VAL A 207 -0.12 16.42 39.01
CA VAL A 207 0.76 15.25 39.16
C VAL A 207 2.18 15.67 39.50
N TRP A 208 2.69 16.74 38.87
CA TRP A 208 4.03 17.25 39.15
C TRP A 208 4.16 17.81 40.55
N SER A 209 3.16 18.56 41.00
CA SER A 209 3.16 19.21 42.31
C SER A 209 2.83 18.27 43.47
N SER A 210 1.93 17.30 43.27
CA SER A 210 1.49 16.37 44.33
C SER A 210 2.29 15.07 44.40
N VAL A 211 2.79 14.57 43.27
CA VAL A 211 3.47 13.26 43.17
C VAL A 211 4.96 13.41 42.81
N GLY A 212 5.38 14.54 42.26
CA GLY A 212 6.79 14.80 41.93
C GLY A 212 7.31 13.98 40.74
N LEU A 213 6.43 13.48 39.87
CA LEU A 213 6.80 12.71 38.69
C LEU A 213 6.95 13.61 37.46
N TYR A 214 8.14 13.66 36.89
CA TYR A 214 8.49 14.53 35.75
C TYR A 214 8.85 13.76 34.46
N GLY A 215 8.69 12.42 34.47
CA GLY A 215 9.08 11.56 33.34
C GLY A 215 10.59 11.30 33.25
N SER A 216 11.33 11.41 34.37
CA SER A 216 12.76 11.09 34.39
C SER A 216 12.98 9.62 34.04
N GLY A 217 13.86 9.35 33.06
CA GLY A 217 14.14 8.00 32.55
C GLY A 217 13.25 7.55 31.39
N GLU A 218 12.20 8.30 31.06
CA GLU A 218 11.26 7.96 29.99
C GLU A 218 11.62 8.65 28.67
N ILE A 219 11.41 7.94 27.55
CA ILE A 219 11.59 8.48 26.19
C ILE A 219 10.23 8.47 25.50
N VAL A 220 9.76 9.65 25.11
CA VAL A 220 8.53 9.82 24.34
C VAL A 220 8.86 10.50 23.02
N ALA A 221 8.61 9.82 21.91
CA ALA A 221 8.68 10.40 20.59
C ALA A 221 7.29 10.91 20.19
N VAL A 222 7.14 12.23 20.10
CA VAL A 222 5.91 12.87 19.61
C VAL A 222 6.22 13.45 18.23
N ALA A 223 5.49 12.98 17.22
CA ALA A 223 5.51 13.54 15.87
C ALA A 223 4.19 14.28 15.64
N ASP A 224 4.17 15.57 16.00
CA ASP A 224 3.04 16.51 15.92
C ASP A 224 3.44 17.74 15.07
#